data_AF-A0A9W6MTG2-F1
#
_entry.id   AF-A0A9W6MTG2-F1
#
_cell.length_a   1.000
_cell.length_b   1.000
_cell.length_c   1.000
_cell.angle_alpha   90.00
_cell.angle_beta   90.00
_cell.angle_gamma   90.00
#
_symmetry.space_group_name_H-M   'P 1'
#
loop_
_entity.id
_entity.type
_entity.pdbx_description
1 polymer ?
#
loop_
_entity_poly.entity_id
_entity_poly.type
_entity_poly.pdbx_seq_one_letter_code
_entity_poly.pdbx_strand_id
1 'polypeptide(L)'
;MALAAARPHLRPDQELLPLVYPVTASPEADLPSYPQVMRDFYDSSAEDIASRLDRGLDVCVLCEGDPFFYGSFIYWHHRLKDRYETTVTPGVSSVMAAPVALGRPLVLRRDTVTVIPGTLPAEELTRRLAAADAAVVMKLGRTFAKVRAALDAAGVLERAFYVERASQERERVLPAAEVDPASVPYFSIIVLPGLETP
;
A
#
# COMPACT_ATOMS: atom_id res chain seq x y z
N MET A 1 5.30 7.07 8.17
CA MET A 1 4.80 8.18 7.34
C MET A 1 3.44 8.66 7.84
N ALA A 2 2.50 7.76 8.19
CA ALA A 2 1.18 8.16 8.72
C ALA A 2 1.27 9.11 9.93
N LEU A 3 2.18 8.83 10.87
CA LEU A 3 2.45 9.71 12.00
C LEU A 3 2.94 11.11 11.58
N ALA A 4 3.75 11.21 10.52
CA ALA A 4 4.22 12.51 10.03
C ALA A 4 3.08 13.34 9.45
N ALA A 5 2.18 12.71 8.68
CA ALA A 5 0.98 13.36 8.14
C ALA A 5 0.00 13.79 9.27
N ALA A 6 -0.15 12.97 10.30
CA ALA A 6 -1.04 13.27 11.43
C ALA A 6 -0.43 14.29 12.42
N ARG A 7 0.90 14.47 12.44
CA ARG A 7 1.62 15.25 13.45
C ARG A 7 1.06 16.66 13.71
N PRO A 8 0.66 17.45 12.70
CA PRO A 8 0.06 18.77 12.95
C PRO A 8 -1.28 18.74 13.69
N HIS A 9 -1.94 17.57 13.75
CA HIS A 9 -3.25 17.38 14.37
C HIS A 9 -3.16 16.68 15.74
N LEU A 10 -1.97 16.22 16.15
CA LEU A 10 -1.78 15.56 17.43
C LEU A 10 -1.58 16.59 18.55
N ARG A 11 -2.18 16.31 19.70
CA ARG A 11 -1.99 17.10 20.92
C ARG A 11 -0.83 16.52 21.75
N PRO A 12 -0.09 17.36 22.50
CA PRO A 12 1.06 16.89 23.28
C PRO A 12 0.73 15.92 24.42
N ASP A 13 -0.52 15.90 24.89
CA ASP A 13 -1.01 15.04 25.98
C ASP A 13 -1.37 13.62 25.53
N GLN A 14 -1.40 13.36 24.22
CA GLN A 14 -1.74 12.04 23.68
C GLN A 14 -0.56 11.07 23.82
N GLU A 15 -0.82 9.87 24.34
CA GLU A 15 0.15 8.78 24.35
C GLU A 15 0.42 8.30 22.91
N LEU A 16 1.70 8.23 22.53
CA LEU A 16 2.12 7.58 21.29
C LEU A 16 2.56 6.16 21.61
N LEU A 17 1.85 5.17 21.07
CA LEU A 17 2.20 3.75 21.13
C LEU A 17 2.89 3.33 19.82
N PRO A 18 4.22 3.16 19.78
CA PRO A 18 4.93 2.78 18.56
C PRO A 18 4.73 1.28 18.26
N LEU A 19 4.11 0.97 17.12
CA LEU A 19 3.94 -0.40 16.62
C LEU A 19 5.12 -0.76 15.71
N VAL A 20 6.25 -1.15 16.31
CA VAL A 20 7.51 -1.41 15.60
C VAL A 20 7.51 -2.83 15.02
N TYR A 21 7.48 -2.93 13.70
CA TYR A 21 7.47 -4.22 13.01
C TYR A 21 8.80 -4.98 13.21
N PRO A 22 8.73 -6.28 13.55
CA PRO A 22 9.91 -7.08 13.90
C PRO A 22 10.78 -7.42 12.69
N VAL A 23 10.22 -7.39 11.48
CA VAL A 23 10.92 -7.74 10.24
C VAL A 23 10.57 -6.73 9.15
N THR A 24 11.59 -6.06 8.62
CA THR A 24 11.45 -5.07 7.52
C THR A 24 12.03 -5.57 6.18
N ALA A 25 12.87 -6.62 6.21
CA ALA A 25 13.41 -7.33 5.06
C ALA A 25 13.50 -8.85 5.37
N SER A 26 13.45 -9.70 4.33
CA SER A 26 13.32 -11.17 4.42
C SER A 26 14.11 -11.81 5.57
N PRO A 27 13.56 -12.84 6.25
CA PRO A 27 14.17 -13.39 7.46
C PRO A 27 15.54 -14.02 7.16
N GLU A 28 16.54 -13.67 7.98
CA GLU A 28 17.78 -14.43 8.14
C GLU A 28 17.46 -15.86 8.64
N ALA A 29 18.39 -16.79 8.42
CA ALA A 29 18.19 -18.23 8.60
C ALA A 29 17.81 -18.67 10.04
N ASP A 30 17.95 -17.80 11.04
CA ASP A 30 17.71 -18.10 12.47
C ASP A 30 16.39 -17.53 13.02
N LEU A 31 15.55 -16.89 12.20
CA LEU A 31 14.24 -16.38 12.64
C LEU A 31 13.15 -17.45 12.47
N PRO A 32 12.14 -17.50 13.38
CA PRO A 32 10.90 -18.22 13.12
C PRO A 32 10.35 -17.79 11.75
N SER A 33 9.60 -18.67 11.09
CA SER A 33 9.06 -18.35 9.76
C SER A 33 8.36 -16.98 9.77
N TYR A 34 8.60 -16.15 8.75
CA TYR A 34 8.05 -14.79 8.66
C TYR A 34 6.55 -14.69 9.06
N PRO A 35 5.65 -15.62 8.66
CA PRO A 35 4.25 -15.59 9.11
C PRO A 35 4.06 -15.71 10.62
N GLN A 36 4.89 -16.50 11.30
CA GLN A 36 4.81 -16.68 12.75
C GLN A 36 5.28 -15.42 13.48
N VAL A 37 6.43 -14.87 13.10
CA VAL A 37 6.95 -13.62 13.69
C VAL A 37 5.94 -12.47 13.55
N MET A 38 5.30 -12.35 12.38
CA MET A 38 4.27 -11.35 12.16
C MET A 38 3.00 -11.62 12.99
N ARG A 39 2.59 -12.88 13.14
CA ARG A 39 1.44 -13.25 13.98
C ARG A 39 1.68 -12.86 15.43
N ASP A 40 2.82 -13.26 16.00
CA ASP A 40 3.18 -12.99 17.40
C ASP A 40 3.28 -11.48 17.66
N PHE A 41 3.77 -10.71 16.69
CA PHE A 41 3.75 -9.24 16.75
C PHE A 41 2.33 -8.68 16.80
N TYR A 42 1.43 -9.13 15.92
CA TYR A 42 0.06 -8.64 15.94
C TYR A 42 -0.72 -9.08 17.17
N ASP A 43 -0.43 -10.27 17.71
CA ASP A 43 -1.05 -10.77 18.94
C ASP A 43 -0.59 -9.94 20.15
N SER A 44 0.72 -9.77 20.33
CA SER A 44 1.26 -8.98 21.44
C SER A 44 0.86 -7.51 21.38
N SER A 45 0.97 -6.88 20.22
CA SER A 45 0.57 -5.47 20.07
C SER A 45 -0.95 -5.26 20.17
N ALA A 46 -1.77 -6.26 19.86
CA ALA A 46 -3.20 -6.18 20.15
C ALA A 46 -3.48 -6.14 21.65
N GLU A 47 -2.74 -6.89 22.46
CA GLU A 47 -2.86 -6.81 23.92
C GLU A 47 -2.35 -5.48 24.49
N ASP A 48 -1.30 -4.90 23.88
CA ASP A 48 -0.88 -3.55 24.23
C ASP A 48 -2.00 -2.52 23.98
N ILE A 49 -2.68 -2.61 22.84
CA ILE A 49 -3.84 -1.76 22.52
C ILE A 49 -5.00 -2.02 23.48
N ALA A 50 -5.34 -3.29 23.72
CA ALA A 50 -6.40 -3.71 24.63
C ALA A 50 -6.19 -3.15 26.05
N SER A 51 -4.96 -3.20 26.56
CA SER A 51 -4.63 -2.64 27.88
C SER A 51 -4.94 -1.15 28.00
N ARG A 52 -4.84 -0.35 26.92
CA ARG A 52 -5.26 1.07 26.94
C ARG A 52 -6.78 1.19 26.92
N LEU A 53 -7.44 0.40 26.07
CA LEU A 53 -8.90 0.38 25.96
C LEU A 53 -9.56 -0.04 27.29
N ASP A 54 -9.00 -1.04 27.97
CA ASP A 54 -9.48 -1.52 29.29
C ASP A 54 -9.37 -0.45 30.40
N ARG A 55 -8.49 0.53 30.22
CA ARG A 55 -8.36 1.71 31.11
C ARG A 55 -9.35 2.83 30.77
N GLY A 56 -10.22 2.62 29.78
CA GLY A 56 -11.19 3.62 29.30
C GLY A 56 -10.58 4.68 28.38
N LEU A 57 -9.42 4.42 27.77
CA LEU A 57 -8.81 5.33 26.79
C LEU A 57 -9.28 5.00 25.37
N ASP A 58 -9.50 6.03 24.56
CA ASP A 58 -9.68 5.86 23.12
C ASP A 58 -8.34 5.61 22.43
N VAL A 59 -8.30 4.65 21.51
CA VAL A 59 -7.10 4.33 20.72
C VAL A 59 -7.35 4.59 19.24
N CYS A 60 -6.51 5.42 18.61
CA CYS A 60 -6.52 5.66 17.17
C CYS A 60 -5.29 5.02 16.51
N VAL A 61 -5.50 4.05 15.61
CA VAL A 61 -4.44 3.44 14.82
C VAL A 61 -4.28 4.19 13.49
N LEU A 62 -3.18 4.92 13.34
CA LEU A 62 -2.89 5.68 12.12
C LEU A 62 -2.47 4.76 10.96
N CYS A 63 -3.09 4.96 9.80
CA CYS A 63 -2.79 4.23 8.56
C CYS A 63 -2.37 5.17 7.43
N GLU A 64 -1.43 4.73 6.59
CA GLU A 64 -1.20 5.32 5.26
C GLU A 64 -2.29 4.82 4.30
N GLY A 65 -2.85 5.72 3.50
CA GLY A 65 -3.88 5.34 2.52
C GLY A 65 -5.19 4.97 3.21
N ASP A 66 -5.70 3.77 2.92
CA ASP A 66 -6.97 3.29 3.48
C ASP A 66 -6.74 2.09 4.44
N PRO A 67 -7.34 2.07 5.64
CA PRO A 67 -7.10 1.01 6.62
C PRO A 67 -7.45 -0.41 6.15
N PHE A 68 -8.43 -0.56 5.25
CA PHE A 68 -8.92 -1.84 4.75
C PHE A 68 -8.44 -2.18 3.34
N PHE A 69 -7.65 -1.32 2.72
CA PHE A 69 -7.07 -1.57 1.41
C PHE A 69 -5.56 -1.82 1.51
N TYR A 70 -5.17 -3.09 1.70
CA TYR A 70 -3.78 -3.51 1.97
C TYR A 70 -3.13 -2.84 3.19
N GLY A 71 -3.92 -2.25 4.09
CA GLY A 71 -3.45 -1.67 5.35
C GLY A 71 -3.18 -2.71 6.43
N SER A 72 -2.17 -2.48 7.26
CA SER A 72 -1.86 -3.38 8.38
C SER A 72 -2.92 -3.38 9.48
N PHE A 73 -3.77 -2.34 9.55
CA PHE A 73 -4.84 -2.26 10.54
C PHE A 73 -5.81 -3.43 10.50
N ILE A 74 -5.98 -4.07 9.34
CA ILE A 74 -6.81 -5.28 9.16
C ILE A 74 -6.47 -6.34 10.22
N TYR A 75 -5.19 -6.52 10.57
CA TYR A 75 -4.76 -7.55 11.51
C TYR A 75 -5.16 -7.23 12.96
N TRP A 76 -5.11 -5.97 13.38
CA TRP A 76 -5.60 -5.55 14.71
C TRP A 76 -7.12 -5.52 14.76
N HIS A 77 -7.77 -5.03 13.70
CA HIS A 77 -9.22 -5.05 13.58
C HIS A 77 -9.79 -6.45 13.80
N HIS A 78 -9.21 -7.47 13.16
CA HIS A 78 -9.66 -8.86 13.35
C HIS A 78 -9.54 -9.36 14.80
N ARG A 79 -8.56 -8.87 15.56
CA ARG A 79 -8.30 -9.29 16.94
C ARG A 79 -9.16 -8.54 17.97
N LEU A 80 -9.53 -7.30 17.67
CA LEU A 80 -10.09 -6.38 18.66
C LEU A 80 -11.55 -6.01 18.42
N LYS A 81 -12.06 -6.08 17.19
CA LYS A 81 -13.42 -5.60 16.84
C LYS A 81 -14.56 -6.27 17.60
N ASP A 82 -14.37 -7.52 18.02
CA ASP A 82 -15.39 -8.28 18.77
C ASP A 82 -15.24 -8.12 20.29
N ARG A 83 -14.18 -7.42 20.74
CA ARG A 83 -13.89 -7.10 22.15
C ARG A 83 -14.21 -5.64 22.49
N TYR A 84 -14.06 -4.73 21.53
CA TYR A 84 -14.20 -3.29 21.74
C TYR A 84 -14.98 -2.63 20.60
N GLU A 85 -15.74 -1.59 20.92
CA GLU A 85 -16.36 -0.74 19.90
C GLU A 85 -15.28 -0.20 18.95
N THR A 86 -15.47 -0.41 17.65
CA THR A 86 -14.46 -0.07 16.64
C THR A 86 -15.11 0.67 15.49
N THR A 87 -14.64 1.87 15.21
CA THR A 87 -14.99 2.65 14.02
C THR A 87 -13.81 2.70 13.06
N VAL A 88 -14.08 2.51 11.77
CA VAL A 88 -13.06 2.59 10.70
C VAL A 88 -13.37 3.77 9.79
N THR A 89 -12.49 4.77 9.82
CA THR A 89 -12.59 5.94 8.95
C THR A 89 -11.87 5.67 7.64
N PRO A 90 -12.55 5.75 6.49
CA PRO A 90 -11.92 5.51 5.19
C PRO A 90 -10.89 6.59 4.88
N GLY A 91 -9.85 6.21 4.14
CA GLY A 91 -8.79 7.11 3.69
C GLY A 91 -8.62 7.10 2.18
N VAL A 92 -7.86 8.07 1.65
CA VAL A 92 -7.55 8.12 0.22
C VAL A 92 -6.34 7.24 -0.06
N SER A 93 -6.58 6.06 -0.64
CA SER A 93 -5.53 5.12 -1.06
C SER A 93 -4.67 5.68 -2.21
N SER A 94 -3.42 5.23 -2.29
CA SER A 94 -2.50 5.59 -3.38
C SER A 94 -3.01 5.23 -4.78
N VAL A 95 -3.88 4.22 -4.89
CA VAL A 95 -4.58 3.85 -6.13
C VAL A 95 -5.41 5.01 -6.68
N MET A 96 -6.00 5.83 -5.80
CA MET A 96 -6.79 7.00 -6.18
C MET A 96 -5.93 8.25 -6.31
N ALA A 97 -4.88 8.39 -5.50
CA ALA A 97 -4.00 9.56 -5.52
C ALA A 97 -3.06 9.60 -6.74
N ALA A 98 -2.51 8.46 -7.17
CA ALA A 98 -1.50 8.43 -8.23
C ALA A 98 -2.00 8.84 -9.63
N PRO A 99 -3.22 8.49 -10.07
CA PRO A 99 -3.77 9.04 -11.32
C PRO A 99 -3.92 10.56 -11.29
N VAL A 100 -4.25 11.14 -10.12
CA VAL A 100 -4.32 12.60 -9.94
C VAL A 100 -2.94 13.23 -10.08
N ALA A 101 -1.90 12.62 -9.48
CA ALA A 101 -0.51 13.04 -9.67
C ALA A 101 -0.08 13.01 -11.15
N LEU A 102 -0.55 12.01 -11.90
CA LEU A 102 -0.32 11.91 -13.34
C LEU A 102 -1.09 12.96 -14.15
N GLY A 103 -2.09 13.63 -13.56
CA GLY A 103 -2.98 14.54 -14.26
C GLY A 103 -3.88 13.84 -15.28
N ARG A 104 -4.15 12.54 -15.09
CA ARG A 104 -4.93 11.71 -16.04
C ARG A 104 -5.98 10.89 -15.30
N PRO A 105 -7.22 10.81 -15.84
CA PRO A 105 -8.21 9.87 -15.33
C PRO A 105 -7.67 8.43 -15.38
N LEU A 106 -7.94 7.63 -14.34
CA LEU A 106 -7.57 6.21 -14.35
C LEU A 106 -8.47 5.39 -15.27
N VAL A 107 -9.77 5.70 -15.28
CA VAL A 107 -10.83 4.97 -16.00
C VAL A 107 -11.94 5.94 -16.43
N LEU A 108 -12.61 5.64 -17.53
CA LEU A 108 -13.81 6.33 -18.02
C LEU A 108 -14.89 5.34 -18.46
N ARG A 109 -16.16 5.75 -18.36
CA ARG A 109 -17.36 5.04 -18.84
C ARG A 109 -17.43 3.56 -18.41
N ARG A 110 -17.01 2.65 -19.30
CA ARG A 110 -17.12 1.19 -19.13
C ARG A 110 -15.79 0.53 -18.77
N ASP A 111 -14.71 1.30 -18.69
CA ASP A 111 -13.41 0.81 -18.30
C ASP A 111 -13.48 0.08 -16.96
N THR A 112 -12.86 -1.09 -16.90
CA THR A 112 -12.60 -1.80 -15.65
C THR A 112 -11.22 -1.46 -15.12
N VAL A 113 -11.09 -1.43 -13.80
CA VAL A 113 -9.80 -1.23 -13.12
C VAL A 113 -9.40 -2.47 -12.34
N THR A 114 -8.17 -2.94 -12.55
CA THR A 114 -7.59 -4.04 -11.79
C THR A 114 -6.45 -3.56 -10.90
N VAL A 115 -6.55 -3.78 -9.59
CA VAL A 115 -5.44 -3.53 -8.65
C VAL A 115 -4.67 -4.83 -8.41
N ILE A 116 -3.35 -4.80 -8.66
CA ILE A 116 -2.51 -5.99 -8.73
C ILE A 116 -1.33 -5.86 -7.77
N PRO A 117 -1.10 -6.83 -6.86
CA PRO A 117 0.15 -6.89 -6.10
C PRO A 117 1.32 -7.26 -7.02
N GLY A 118 2.36 -6.43 -7.08
CA GLY A 118 3.61 -6.71 -7.80
C GLY A 118 4.36 -7.94 -7.28
N THR A 119 3.96 -8.48 -6.13
CA THR A 119 4.48 -9.73 -5.58
C THR A 119 3.97 -10.99 -6.30
N LEU A 120 2.92 -10.90 -7.13
CA LEU A 120 2.42 -12.05 -7.90
C LEU A 120 3.47 -12.63 -8.86
N PRO A 121 3.39 -13.91 -9.25
CA PRO A 121 4.25 -14.51 -10.27
C PRO A 121 4.24 -13.70 -11.58
N ALA A 122 5.34 -13.71 -12.32
CA ALA A 122 5.48 -12.92 -13.54
C ALA A 122 4.41 -13.23 -14.59
N GLU A 123 4.11 -14.50 -14.81
CA GLU A 123 3.06 -14.96 -15.74
C GLU A 123 1.67 -14.41 -15.36
N GLU A 124 1.37 -14.38 -14.07
CA GLU A 124 0.10 -13.84 -13.57
C GLU A 124 0.00 -12.34 -13.74
N LEU A 125 1.12 -11.61 -13.51
CA LEU A 125 1.20 -10.18 -13.78
C LEU A 125 0.94 -9.91 -15.25
N THR A 126 1.66 -10.57 -16.16
CA THR A 126 1.52 -10.40 -17.61
C THR A 126 0.07 -10.68 -18.04
N ARG A 127 -0.51 -11.80 -17.60
CA ARG A 127 -1.88 -12.18 -17.95
C ARG A 127 -2.90 -11.13 -17.53
N ARG A 128 -2.82 -10.63 -16.29
CA ARG A 128 -3.75 -9.62 -15.78
C ARG A 128 -3.57 -8.27 -16.46
N LEU A 129 -2.32 -7.86 -16.71
CA LEU A 129 -2.01 -6.60 -17.38
C LEU A 129 -2.49 -6.59 -18.83
N ALA A 130 -2.35 -7.70 -19.54
CA ALA A 130 -2.82 -7.84 -20.92
C ALA A 130 -4.36 -7.80 -21.05
N ALA A 131 -5.08 -8.21 -20.00
CA ALA A 131 -6.54 -8.29 -19.98
C ALA A 131 -7.23 -7.04 -19.42
N ALA A 132 -6.47 -6.07 -18.88
CA ALA A 132 -7.03 -4.93 -18.16
C ALA A 132 -7.22 -3.70 -19.07
N ASP A 133 -8.38 -3.03 -18.96
CA ASP A 133 -8.57 -1.70 -19.57
C ASP A 133 -7.63 -0.70 -18.88
N ALA A 134 -7.72 -0.66 -17.54
CA ALA A 134 -6.82 0.06 -16.64
C ALA A 134 -6.31 -0.84 -15.51
N ALA A 135 -5.10 -0.56 -15.02
CA ALA A 135 -4.52 -1.30 -13.90
C ALA A 135 -3.67 -0.42 -12.98
N VAL A 136 -3.59 -0.81 -11.71
CA VAL A 136 -2.62 -0.26 -10.76
C VAL A 136 -1.82 -1.40 -10.15
N VAL A 137 -0.49 -1.36 -10.28
CA VAL A 137 0.38 -2.36 -9.66
C VAL A 137 1.01 -1.78 -8.39
N MET A 138 0.71 -2.39 -7.25
CA MET A 138 1.20 -1.97 -5.94
C MET A 138 2.41 -2.80 -5.50
N LYS A 139 3.09 -2.38 -4.42
CA LYS A 139 4.22 -3.11 -3.81
C LYS A 139 5.40 -3.29 -4.78
N LEU A 140 5.75 -2.23 -5.52
CA LEU A 140 6.86 -2.24 -6.47
C LEU A 140 8.17 -2.47 -5.73
N GLY A 141 8.87 -1.42 -5.26
CA GLY A 141 10.19 -1.56 -4.63
C GLY A 141 11.05 -2.61 -5.35
N ARG A 142 11.45 -3.66 -4.62
CA ARG A 142 12.23 -4.81 -5.15
C ARG A 142 11.57 -5.60 -6.28
N THR A 143 10.25 -5.52 -6.46
CA THR A 143 9.50 -6.22 -7.51
C THR A 143 9.44 -5.46 -8.83
N PHE A 144 9.90 -4.20 -8.87
CA PHE A 144 9.73 -3.34 -10.03
C PHE A 144 10.29 -3.93 -11.33
N ALA A 145 11.51 -4.48 -11.31
CA ALA A 145 12.12 -5.07 -12.50
C ALA A 145 11.23 -6.15 -13.14
N LYS A 146 10.64 -7.01 -12.32
CA LYS A 146 9.69 -8.05 -12.74
C LYS A 146 8.39 -7.45 -13.27
N VAL A 147 7.85 -6.43 -12.59
CA VAL A 147 6.63 -5.74 -13.03
C VAL A 147 6.84 -5.05 -14.38
N ARG A 148 7.98 -4.37 -14.57
CA ARG A 148 8.34 -3.74 -15.84
C ARG A 148 8.45 -4.75 -16.98
N ALA A 149 9.09 -5.90 -16.74
CA ALA A 149 9.15 -6.98 -17.72
C ALA A 149 7.76 -7.57 -18.03
N ALA A 150 6.87 -7.65 -17.04
CA ALA A 150 5.50 -8.12 -17.25
C ALA A 150 4.65 -7.13 -18.07
N LEU A 151 4.84 -5.82 -17.87
CA LEU A 151 4.23 -4.77 -18.69
C LEU A 151 4.68 -4.86 -20.15
N ASP A 152 5.97 -5.09 -20.37
CA ASP A 152 6.56 -5.27 -21.70
C ASP A 152 6.01 -6.51 -22.40
N ALA A 153 6.04 -7.66 -21.70
CA ALA A 153 5.48 -8.91 -22.20
C ALA A 153 3.97 -8.84 -22.49
N ALA A 154 3.24 -7.98 -21.77
CA ALA A 154 1.82 -7.72 -21.99
C ALA A 154 1.56 -6.68 -23.10
N GLY A 155 2.60 -6.06 -23.66
CA GLY A 155 2.48 -5.06 -24.72
C GLY A 155 1.92 -3.70 -24.26
N VAL A 156 2.00 -3.39 -22.97
CA VAL A 156 1.39 -2.18 -22.37
C VAL A 156 2.40 -1.25 -21.69
N LEU A 157 3.71 -1.55 -21.77
CA LEU A 157 4.77 -0.78 -21.09
C LEU A 157 4.77 0.71 -21.47
N GLU A 158 4.61 1.03 -22.76
CA GLU A 158 4.63 2.42 -23.25
C GLU A 158 3.45 3.27 -22.74
N ARG A 159 2.37 2.63 -22.29
CA ARG A 159 1.19 3.31 -21.70
C ARG A 159 1.26 3.38 -20.18
N ALA A 160 2.20 2.67 -19.56
CA ALA A 160 2.32 2.59 -18.11
C ALA A 160 3.16 3.74 -17.55
N PHE A 161 2.71 4.27 -16.42
CA PHE A 161 3.38 5.32 -15.68
C PHE A 161 3.81 4.81 -14.32
N TYR A 162 4.98 5.26 -13.90
CA TYR A 162 5.50 5.10 -12.57
C TYR A 162 5.13 6.32 -11.72
N VAL A 163 4.64 6.09 -10.51
CA VAL A 163 4.39 7.13 -9.51
C VAL A 163 4.99 6.70 -8.18
N GLU A 164 5.85 7.54 -7.59
CA GLU A 164 6.34 7.36 -6.23
C GLU A 164 5.88 8.48 -5.31
N ARG A 165 5.58 8.12 -4.06
CA ARG A 165 5.19 9.06 -3.00
C ARG A 165 4.06 10.01 -3.43
N ALA A 166 3.04 9.46 -4.09
CA ALA A 166 1.87 10.21 -4.53
C ALA A 166 1.30 11.07 -3.38
N SER A 167 0.92 12.31 -3.70
CA SER A 167 0.42 13.37 -2.82
C SER A 167 1.39 13.84 -1.73
N GLN A 168 2.70 13.58 -1.86
CA GLN A 168 3.72 14.01 -0.90
C GLN A 168 4.71 14.99 -1.54
N GLU A 169 5.48 15.70 -0.73
CA GLU A 169 6.45 16.71 -1.21
C GLU A 169 7.51 16.17 -2.19
N ARG A 170 7.82 14.86 -2.11
CA ARG A 170 8.81 14.19 -2.98
C ARG A 170 8.14 13.30 -4.04
N GLU A 171 6.94 13.67 -4.46
CA GLU A 171 6.24 12.98 -5.54
C GLU A 171 7.08 12.97 -6.82
N ARG A 172 7.14 11.82 -7.50
CA ARG A 172 7.78 11.68 -8.81
C ARG A 172 6.89 10.87 -9.74
N VAL A 173 6.69 11.38 -10.95
CA VAL A 173 5.93 10.74 -12.02
C VAL A 173 6.83 10.61 -13.24
N LEU A 174 6.92 9.40 -13.81
CA LEU A 174 7.73 9.10 -15.00
C LEU A 174 7.05 8.04 -15.86
N PRO A 175 7.35 7.94 -17.17
CA PRO A 175 7.04 6.75 -17.95
C PRO A 175 7.69 5.51 -17.33
N ALA A 176 6.96 4.40 -17.24
CA ALA A 176 7.47 3.19 -16.57
C ALA A 176 8.72 2.60 -17.26
N ALA A 177 8.85 2.80 -18.58
CA ALA A 177 10.01 2.38 -19.36
C ALA A 177 11.32 3.09 -18.94
N GLU A 178 11.23 4.35 -18.50
CA GLU A 178 12.37 5.24 -18.25
C GLU A 178 12.93 5.14 -16.83
N VAL A 179 12.29 4.38 -15.95
CA VAL A 179 12.71 4.27 -14.55
C VAL A 179 13.80 3.21 -14.39
N ASP A 180 14.90 3.61 -13.76
CA ASP A 180 15.94 2.69 -13.27
C ASP A 180 15.38 1.79 -12.15
N PRO A 181 15.30 0.46 -12.36
CA PRO A 181 14.81 -0.47 -11.35
C PRO A 181 15.56 -0.44 -10.01
N ALA A 182 16.84 -0.07 -10.00
CA ALA A 182 17.64 0.00 -8.78
C ALA A 182 17.25 1.20 -7.89
N SER A 183 16.57 2.20 -8.45
CA SER A 183 16.20 3.45 -7.77
C SER A 183 14.83 3.42 -7.08
N VAL A 184 14.04 2.35 -7.27
CA VAL A 184 12.61 2.32 -6.93
C VAL A 184 12.39 2.09 -5.42
N PRO A 185 11.78 3.03 -4.68
CA PRO A 185 11.50 2.90 -3.26
C PRO A 185 10.24 2.08 -2.99
N TYR A 186 9.99 1.75 -1.72
CA TYR A 186 8.81 1.01 -1.28
C TYR A 186 7.47 1.71 -1.63
N PHE A 187 7.38 3.03 -1.41
CA PHE A 187 6.19 3.83 -1.69
C PHE A 187 6.11 4.23 -3.16
N SER A 188 5.97 3.24 -4.02
CA SER A 188 5.80 3.42 -5.46
C SER A 188 4.78 2.45 -6.04
N ILE A 189 4.08 2.90 -7.08
CA ILE A 189 3.08 2.13 -7.82
C ILE A 189 3.22 2.35 -9.32
N ILE A 190 2.75 1.39 -10.12
CA ILE A 190 2.50 1.59 -11.55
C ILE A 190 1.04 1.98 -11.72
N VAL A 191 0.79 2.93 -12.60
CA VAL A 191 -0.52 3.30 -13.10
C VAL A 191 -0.57 3.02 -14.59
N LEU A 192 -1.52 2.19 -15.03
CA LEU A 192 -1.88 1.95 -16.42
C LEU A 192 -3.27 2.57 -16.63
N PRO A 193 -3.38 3.81 -17.12
CA PRO A 193 -4.67 4.47 -17.36
C PRO A 193 -5.45 3.77 -18.47
N GLY A 194 -6.78 3.81 -18.43
CA GLY A 194 -7.68 3.32 -19.49
C GLY A 194 -7.36 3.88 -20.88
N LEU A 195 -7.87 3.21 -21.92
CA LEU A 195 -7.64 3.63 -23.31
C LEU A 195 -8.56 4.77 -23.74
N GLU A 196 -9.70 4.94 -23.08
CA GLU A 196 -10.66 5.98 -23.42
C GLU A 196 -10.10 7.37 -23.08
N THR A 197 -10.22 8.30 -24.02
CA THR A 197 -10.01 9.73 -23.81
C THR A 197 -11.35 10.46 -23.93
N PRO A 198 -11.63 11.51 -23.13
CA PRO A 198 -12.86 12.30 -23.19
C PRO A 198 -13.20 12.85 -24.58
#